data_AF-A0A950AC46-F1
#
_entry.id   AF-A0A950AC46-F1
#
_cell.length_a   1.000
_cell.length_b   1.000
_cell.length_c   1.000
_cell.angle_alpha   90.00
_cell.angle_beta   90.00
_cell.angle_gamma   90.00
#
_symmetry.space_group_name_H-M   'P 1'
#
loop_
_entity.id
_entity.type
_entity.pdbx_description
1 polymer ?
#
loop_
_entity_poly.entity_id
_entity_poly.type
_entity_poly.pdbx_seq_one_letter_code
_entity_poly.pdbx_strand_id
1 'polypeptide(L)'
;MFAALALCALAVVPAHADAARPLLDTHQLDGVFALFAPDVAVPWKRASVKLDTYSGAPVDFAAYEADPAEILIAGSTRLHAIDTSHRNPAGRWRFSPPAGYKFESNDVELTGIAGREGFFVVEARRGDAAQQTWVNLTRIGIVTKESPQGWILYGTDL
;
A
#
# COMPACT_ATOMS: atom_id res chain seq x y z
N MET A 1 29.76 27.88 -61.25
CA MET A 1 30.63 27.35 -60.17
C MET A 1 30.15 27.96 -58.86
N PHE A 2 29.79 27.11 -57.89
CA PHE A 2 29.54 27.40 -56.47
C PHE A 2 28.31 28.24 -56.07
N ALA A 3 27.12 27.68 -56.31
CA ALA A 3 25.98 27.84 -55.41
C ALA A 3 26.09 26.77 -54.31
N ALA A 4 26.90 27.04 -53.28
CA ALA A 4 27.24 26.04 -52.25
C ALA A 4 27.39 26.69 -50.86
N LEU A 5 26.45 27.54 -50.46
CA LEU A 5 26.52 28.21 -49.16
C LEU A 5 25.19 28.32 -48.40
N ALA A 6 24.17 27.55 -48.79
CA ALA A 6 22.83 27.65 -48.20
C ALA A 6 22.28 26.34 -47.59
N LEU A 7 23.14 25.35 -47.29
CA LEU A 7 22.66 24.02 -46.88
C LEU A 7 23.37 23.40 -45.65
N CYS A 8 23.85 24.21 -44.71
CA CYS A 8 24.46 23.69 -43.46
C CYS A 8 23.82 24.22 -42.17
N ALA A 9 22.68 24.93 -42.25
CA ALA A 9 22.09 25.61 -41.08
C ALA A 9 20.76 25.01 -40.60
N LEU A 10 20.38 23.81 -41.03
CA LEU A 10 19.16 23.16 -40.56
C LEU A 10 19.46 21.87 -39.79
N ALA A 11 19.01 21.90 -38.53
CA ALA A 11 18.69 20.76 -37.70
C ALA A 11 19.85 20.00 -37.04
N VAL A 12 20.56 20.67 -36.14
CA VAL A 12 20.98 20.00 -34.90
C VAL A 12 20.11 20.54 -33.77
N VAL A 13 18.85 20.12 -33.78
CA VAL A 13 18.05 20.14 -32.55
C VAL A 13 18.60 18.97 -31.74
N PRO A 14 19.19 19.16 -30.56
CA PRO A 14 19.41 18.04 -29.68
C PRO A 14 18.01 17.56 -29.34
N ALA A 15 17.57 16.47 -29.97
CA ALA A 15 16.48 15.70 -29.41
C ALA A 15 16.96 15.37 -28.01
N HIS A 16 16.39 16.04 -27.00
CA HIS A 16 16.38 15.52 -25.66
C HIS A 16 15.58 14.22 -25.77
N ALA A 17 16.27 13.17 -26.18
CA ALA A 17 15.84 11.81 -25.95
C ALA A 17 15.76 11.74 -24.44
N ASP A 18 14.55 11.95 -23.93
CA ASP A 18 14.08 11.54 -22.63
C ASP A 18 14.09 10.00 -22.64
N ALA A 19 15.27 9.45 -22.88
CA ALA A 19 15.58 8.07 -22.65
C ALA A 19 15.54 7.99 -21.14
N ALA A 20 14.37 7.59 -20.62
CA ALA A 20 14.22 7.08 -19.27
C ALA A 20 15.40 6.13 -19.06
N ARG A 21 16.45 6.62 -18.39
CA ARG A 21 17.66 5.84 -18.16
C ARG A 21 17.17 4.60 -17.44
N PRO A 22 17.38 3.39 -18.00
CA PRO A 22 17.04 2.18 -17.29
C PRO A 22 17.70 2.30 -15.92
N LEU A 23 16.88 2.33 -14.86
CA LEU A 23 17.41 2.27 -13.51
C LEU A 23 18.19 0.97 -13.44
N LEU A 24 19.51 1.10 -13.27
CA LEU A 24 20.41 -0.03 -13.17
C LEU A 24 19.90 -0.91 -12.03
N ASP A 25 19.60 -2.16 -12.35
CA ASP A 25 19.09 -3.14 -11.40
C ASP A 25 20.16 -3.47 -10.35
N THR A 26 20.14 -2.71 -9.25
CA THR A 26 21.00 -2.96 -8.10
C THR A 26 20.23 -3.58 -6.94
N HIS A 27 18.97 -3.98 -7.13
CA HIS A 27 18.04 -4.44 -6.09
C HIS A 27 17.90 -3.51 -4.87
N GLN A 28 18.49 -2.31 -4.89
CA GLN A 28 18.47 -1.38 -3.75
C GLN A 28 17.06 -0.87 -3.41
N LEU A 29 16.17 -0.86 -4.41
CA LEU A 29 14.79 -0.42 -4.27
C LEU A 29 13.83 -1.52 -3.79
N ASP A 30 14.32 -2.75 -3.64
CA ASP A 30 13.51 -3.85 -3.12
C ASP A 30 13.06 -3.55 -1.68
N GLY A 31 13.90 -2.92 -0.85
CA GLY A 31 13.51 -2.51 0.49
C GLY A 31 12.57 -1.30 0.56
N VAL A 32 12.32 -0.61 -0.56
CA VAL A 32 11.62 0.68 -0.59
C VAL A 32 10.18 0.49 -1.05
N PHE A 33 9.27 0.41 -0.09
CA PHE A 33 7.84 0.36 -0.34
C PHE A 33 7.05 0.94 0.83
N ALA A 34 5.80 1.31 0.57
CA ALA A 34 4.85 1.78 1.57
C ALA A 34 3.53 1.00 1.44
N LEU A 35 2.87 0.82 2.58
CA LEU A 35 1.64 0.04 2.69
C LEU A 35 0.55 0.87 3.36
N PHE A 36 -0.62 0.92 2.73
CA PHE A 36 -1.75 1.70 3.21
C PHE A 36 -3.03 0.88 3.17
N ALA A 37 -3.89 1.05 4.16
CA ALA A 37 -5.24 0.51 4.16
C ALA A 37 -6.26 1.60 3.78
N PRO A 38 -7.38 1.23 3.16
CA PRO A 38 -8.51 2.14 3.03
C PRO A 38 -9.14 2.44 4.40
N ASP A 39 -9.71 3.63 4.55
CA ASP A 39 -10.39 4.05 5.80
C ASP A 39 -11.63 3.20 6.11
N VAL A 40 -12.26 2.62 5.07
CA VAL A 40 -13.50 1.85 5.19
C VAL A 40 -13.39 0.57 4.40
N ALA A 41 -13.63 -0.57 5.06
CA ALA A 41 -13.73 -1.87 4.42
C ALA A 41 -14.82 -2.72 5.09
N VAL A 42 -15.61 -3.43 4.27
CA VAL A 42 -16.71 -4.29 4.72
C VAL A 42 -16.42 -5.74 4.33
N PRO A 43 -16.84 -6.73 5.14
CA PRO A 43 -16.44 -8.12 4.96
C PRO A 43 -17.03 -8.79 3.70
N TRP A 44 -18.16 -8.32 3.18
CA TRP A 44 -18.81 -8.88 1.97
C TRP A 44 -18.35 -8.27 0.65
N LYS A 45 -17.44 -7.29 0.66
CA LYS A 45 -16.82 -6.73 -0.55
C LYS A 45 -15.36 -7.18 -0.63
N ARG A 46 -14.78 -7.08 -1.84
CA ARG A 46 -13.33 -7.24 -1.98
C ARG A 46 -12.63 -6.15 -1.18
N ALA A 47 -11.85 -6.56 -0.20
CA ALA A 47 -10.99 -5.69 0.58
C ALA A 47 -9.56 -5.76 0.04
N SER A 48 -8.90 -4.62 -0.04
CA SER A 48 -7.53 -4.50 -0.51
C SER A 48 -6.72 -3.56 0.38
N VAL A 49 -5.41 -3.69 0.30
CA VAL A 49 -4.42 -2.72 0.78
C VAL A 49 -3.64 -2.19 -0.41
N LYS A 50 -3.20 -0.95 -0.31
CA LYS A 50 -2.42 -0.28 -1.34
C LYS A 50 -0.94 -0.45 -1.05
N LEU A 51 -0.21 -1.03 -2.01
CA LEU A 51 1.25 -1.22 -1.99
C LEU A 51 1.89 -0.28 -3.02
N ASP A 52 2.60 0.72 -2.52
CA ASP A 52 3.40 1.62 -3.33
C ASP A 52 4.86 1.14 -3.33
N THR A 53 5.40 0.79 -4.49
CA THR A 53 6.76 0.24 -4.61
C THR A 53 7.41 0.63 -5.94
N TYR A 54 8.74 0.61 -5.98
CA TYR A 54 9.53 0.82 -7.19
C TYR A 54 10.06 -0.48 -7.81
N SER A 55 9.76 -1.63 -7.20
CA SER A 55 10.34 -2.92 -7.57
C SER A 55 9.27 -3.97 -7.84
N GLY A 56 9.47 -4.73 -8.93
CA GLY A 56 8.71 -5.92 -9.28
C GLY A 56 9.03 -7.17 -8.43
N ALA A 57 9.93 -7.06 -7.45
CA ALA A 57 10.25 -8.18 -6.56
C ALA A 57 9.00 -8.61 -5.77
N PRO A 58 8.76 -9.92 -5.58
CA PRO A 58 7.60 -10.37 -4.83
C PRO A 58 7.61 -9.88 -3.38
N VAL A 59 6.41 -9.72 -2.82
CA VAL A 59 6.19 -9.31 -1.43
C VAL A 59 5.32 -10.37 -0.76
N ASP A 60 5.79 -10.84 0.39
CA ASP A 60 5.05 -11.78 1.23
C ASP A 60 4.15 -10.99 2.18
N PHE A 61 2.89 -11.40 2.27
CA PHE A 61 1.89 -10.78 3.13
C PHE A 61 1.44 -11.74 4.22
N ALA A 62 1.20 -11.20 5.40
CA ALA A 62 0.58 -11.89 6.51
C ALA A 62 -0.44 -10.97 7.19
N ALA A 63 -1.59 -11.52 7.56
CA ALA A 63 -2.57 -10.84 8.39
C ALA A 63 -2.55 -11.43 9.79
N TYR A 64 -2.60 -10.58 10.80
CA TYR A 64 -2.67 -10.94 12.21
C TYR A 64 -3.92 -10.33 12.81
N GLU A 65 -4.69 -11.10 13.58
CA GLU A 65 -5.76 -10.52 14.37
C GLU A 65 -5.16 -9.64 15.47
N ALA A 66 -5.72 -8.43 15.61
CA ALA A 66 -5.31 -7.50 16.65
C ALA A 66 -6.01 -7.84 17.97
N ASP A 67 -5.28 -7.74 19.08
CA ASP A 67 -5.88 -7.84 20.40
C ASP A 67 -6.69 -6.57 20.70
N PRO A 68 -7.88 -6.65 21.32
CA PRO A 68 -8.64 -5.49 21.80
C PRO A 68 -7.82 -4.42 22.52
N ALA A 69 -6.84 -4.80 23.33
CA ALA A 69 -5.96 -3.87 24.02
C ALA A 69 -5.09 -3.05 23.05
N GLU A 70 -4.68 -3.64 21.93
CA GLU A 70 -3.86 -2.97 20.92
C GLU A 70 -4.68 -2.02 20.05
N ILE A 71 -5.95 -2.36 19.81
CA ILE A 71 -6.90 -1.51 19.06
C ILE A 71 -7.12 -0.18 19.81
N LEU A 72 -7.22 -0.23 21.14
CA LEU A 72 -7.37 0.96 21.98
C LEU A 72 -6.15 1.89 21.91
N ILE A 73 -4.96 1.35 21.64
CA ILE A 73 -3.71 2.09 21.52
C ILE A 73 -3.52 2.62 20.08
N ALA A 74 -3.94 1.85 19.08
CA ALA A 74 -3.88 2.20 17.66
C ALA A 74 -4.84 3.34 17.25
N GLY A 75 -5.87 3.62 18.06
CA GLY A 75 -6.76 4.77 17.89
C GLY A 75 -6.11 6.14 18.15
N SER A 76 -4.83 6.18 18.53
CA SER A 76 -4.05 7.42 18.57
C SER A 76 -3.58 7.83 17.17
N THR A 77 -3.26 9.10 16.95
CA THR A 77 -2.90 9.67 15.62
C THR A 77 -1.67 9.05 14.95
N ARG A 78 -1.04 8.03 15.54
CA ARG A 78 0.04 7.23 14.98
C ARG A 78 -0.39 5.78 14.97
N LEU A 79 -0.69 5.23 13.79
CA LEU A 79 -0.80 3.78 13.62
C LEU A 79 0.51 3.15 14.09
N HIS A 80 0.45 2.36 15.15
CA HIS A 80 1.62 1.71 15.71
C HIS A 80 1.78 0.32 15.12
N ALA A 81 3.01 -0.03 14.73
CA ALA A 81 3.35 -1.39 14.38
C ALA A 81 3.24 -2.28 15.64
N ILE A 82 2.79 -3.51 15.45
CA ILE A 82 2.75 -4.53 16.51
C ILE A 82 3.92 -5.50 16.34
N ASP A 83 4.34 -6.12 17.44
CA ASP A 83 5.26 -7.25 17.38
C ASP A 83 4.52 -8.52 16.92
N THR A 84 4.96 -9.04 15.78
CA THR A 84 4.40 -10.22 15.11
C THR A 84 5.24 -11.48 15.34
N SER A 85 6.40 -11.38 16.01
CA SER A 85 7.41 -12.45 16.13
C SER A 85 6.89 -13.74 16.76
N HIS A 86 5.89 -13.63 17.63
CA HIS A 86 5.27 -14.76 18.35
C HIS A 86 3.80 -14.96 17.99
N ARG A 87 3.33 -14.36 16.90
CA ARG A 87 1.93 -14.46 16.48
C ARG A 87 1.74 -15.50 15.38
N ASN A 88 0.63 -16.22 15.49
CA ASN A 88 0.13 -17.01 14.38
C ASN A 88 -0.67 -16.11 13.44
N PRO A 89 -0.33 -16.07 12.14
CA PRO A 89 -1.08 -15.28 11.20
C PRO A 89 -2.45 -15.91 10.95
N ALA A 90 -3.46 -15.05 10.87
CA ALA A 90 -4.81 -15.38 10.45
C ALA A 90 -4.88 -15.79 8.97
N GLY A 91 -3.92 -15.32 8.16
CA GLY A 91 -3.76 -15.69 6.76
C GLY A 91 -2.40 -15.24 6.20
N ARG A 92 -1.92 -15.93 5.16
CA ARG A 92 -0.69 -15.59 4.43
C ARG A 92 -0.94 -15.66 2.93
N TRP A 93 -0.35 -14.75 2.18
CA TRP A 93 -0.40 -14.76 0.72
C TRP A 93 0.83 -14.05 0.15
N ARG A 94 1.01 -14.12 -1.16
CA ARG A 94 2.14 -13.49 -1.85
C ARG A 94 1.62 -12.69 -3.04
N PHE A 95 2.20 -11.52 -3.25
CA PHE A 95 1.89 -10.65 -4.38
C PHE A 95 3.18 -10.33 -5.14
N SER A 96 3.11 -10.32 -6.47
CA SER A 96 4.22 -9.91 -7.32
C SER A 96 3.80 -8.66 -8.08
N PRO A 97 4.39 -7.49 -7.77
CA PRO A 97 4.15 -6.29 -8.55
C PRO A 97 4.59 -6.49 -10.02
N PRO A 98 4.09 -5.68 -10.96
CA PRO A 98 4.57 -5.70 -12.34
C PRO A 98 6.10 -5.58 -12.39
N ALA A 99 6.73 -6.33 -13.31
CA ALA A 99 8.17 -6.31 -13.47
C ALA A 99 8.67 -4.92 -13.89
N GLY A 100 9.85 -4.54 -13.41
CA GLY A 100 10.53 -3.29 -13.74
C GLY A 100 10.90 -2.46 -12.51
N TYR A 101 11.51 -1.30 -12.80
CA TYR A 101 12.02 -0.36 -11.79
C TYR A 101 11.30 0.99 -11.89
N LYS A 102 9.97 0.96 -11.87
CA LYS A 102 9.14 2.16 -11.92
C LYS A 102 8.25 2.21 -10.69
N PHE A 103 7.95 3.40 -10.22
CA PHE A 103 6.92 3.59 -9.21
C PHE A 103 5.60 3.00 -9.71
N GLU A 104 5.07 2.05 -8.95
CA GLU A 104 3.78 1.44 -9.19
C GLU A 104 2.99 1.41 -7.89
N SER A 105 1.69 1.62 -8.05
CA SER A 105 0.73 1.70 -6.96
C SER A 105 -0.28 0.59 -7.16
N ASN A 106 -0.23 -0.40 -6.27
CA ASN A 106 -0.89 -1.69 -6.48
C ASN A 106 -1.97 -1.91 -5.45
N ASP A 107 -3.19 -2.23 -5.90
CA ASP A 107 -4.24 -2.73 -5.03
C ASP A 107 -4.05 -4.24 -4.81
N VAL A 108 -3.65 -4.61 -3.60
CA VAL A 108 -3.40 -5.99 -3.20
C VAL A 108 -4.59 -6.51 -2.41
N GLU A 109 -5.29 -7.50 -2.97
CA GLU A 109 -6.46 -8.11 -2.34
C GLU A 109 -6.08 -8.89 -1.06
N LEU A 110 -6.88 -8.72 -0.01
CA LEU A 110 -6.70 -9.33 1.31
C LEU A 110 -7.22 -10.78 1.35
N THR A 111 -6.70 -11.62 0.45
CA THR A 111 -7.17 -13.00 0.24
C THR A 111 -7.07 -13.88 1.49
N GLY A 112 -6.07 -13.66 2.35
CA GLY A 112 -5.89 -14.44 3.58
C GLY A 112 -6.95 -14.21 4.66
N ILE A 113 -7.75 -13.16 4.55
CA ILE A 113 -8.81 -12.80 5.51
C ILE A 113 -10.13 -12.44 4.81
N ALA A 114 -10.32 -12.87 3.56
CA ALA A 114 -11.53 -12.60 2.79
C ALA A 114 -12.78 -13.11 3.51
N GLY A 115 -13.83 -12.29 3.57
CA GLY A 115 -15.10 -12.64 4.22
C GLY A 115 -15.08 -12.62 5.75
N ARG A 116 -13.97 -12.25 6.40
CA ARG A 116 -13.86 -12.20 7.86
C ARG A 116 -14.16 -10.80 8.38
N GLU A 117 -14.78 -10.75 9.56
CA GLU A 117 -14.90 -9.54 10.36
C GLU A 117 -13.79 -9.47 11.40
N GLY A 118 -13.35 -8.27 11.74
CA GLY A 118 -12.38 -8.03 12.80
C GLY A 118 -11.41 -6.88 12.48
N PHE A 119 -10.53 -6.65 13.45
CA PHE A 119 -9.39 -5.74 13.30
C PHE A 119 -8.15 -6.57 13.02
N PHE A 120 -7.46 -6.25 11.95
CA PHE A 120 -6.29 -6.96 11.49
C PHE A 120 -5.12 -6.00 11.31
N VAL A 121 -3.92 -6.47 11.64
CA VAL A 121 -2.69 -5.88 11.16
C VAL A 121 -2.22 -6.68 9.97
N VAL A 122 -2.05 -6.02 8.83
CA VAL A 122 -1.49 -6.59 7.62
C VAL A 122 -0.03 -6.19 7.54
N GLU A 123 0.86 -7.17 7.54
CA GLU A 123 2.29 -7.01 7.35
C GLU A 123 2.65 -7.39 5.92
N ALA A 124 3.40 -6.52 5.24
CA ALA A 124 4.05 -6.76 3.97
C ALA A 124 5.55 -6.87 4.21
N ARG A 125 6.19 -7.93 3.71
CA ARG A 125 7.61 -8.22 3.94
C ARG A 125 8.32 -8.57 2.64
N ARG A 126 9.52 -8.03 2.48
CA ARG A 126 10.48 -8.38 1.43
C ARG A 126 11.87 -8.46 2.04
N GLY A 127 12.35 -9.68 2.27
CA GLY A 127 13.58 -9.90 3.05
C GLY A 127 13.46 -9.29 4.45
N ASP A 128 14.38 -8.40 4.80
CA ASP A 128 14.39 -7.72 6.11
C ASP A 128 13.51 -6.46 6.14
N ALA A 129 13.04 -5.98 5.00
CA ALA A 129 12.14 -4.82 4.94
C ALA A 129 10.70 -5.26 5.22
N ALA A 130 10.08 -4.63 6.23
CA ALA A 130 8.69 -4.88 6.60
C ALA A 130 7.92 -3.56 6.76
N GLN A 131 6.65 -3.57 6.34
CA GLN A 131 5.69 -2.49 6.56
C GLN A 131 4.41 -3.09 7.14
N GLN A 132 3.73 -2.35 8.01
CA GLN A 132 2.47 -2.78 8.61
C GLN A 132 1.40 -1.71 8.39
N THR A 133 0.16 -2.16 8.19
CA THR A 133 -1.01 -1.29 8.13
C THR A 133 -2.18 -1.95 8.86
N TRP A 134 -3.08 -1.14 9.39
CA TRP A 134 -4.25 -1.60 10.14
C TRP A 134 -5.47 -1.64 9.22
N VAL A 135 -6.22 -2.73 9.26
CA VAL A 135 -7.45 -2.91 8.50
C VAL A 135 -8.57 -3.26 9.46
N ASN A 136 -9.67 -2.50 9.39
CA ASN A 136 -10.91 -2.82 10.06
C ASN A 136 -11.91 -3.37 9.03
N LEU A 137 -12.26 -4.65 9.15
CA LEU A 137 -13.30 -5.29 8.36
C LEU A 137 -14.54 -5.42 9.24
N THR A 138 -15.53 -4.55 9.03
CA THR A 138 -16.71 -4.52 9.89
C THR A 138 -17.98 -4.30 9.08
N ARG A 139 -19.06 -4.93 9.54
CA ARG A 139 -20.43 -4.61 9.09
C ARG A 139 -21.05 -3.43 9.82
N ILE A 140 -20.43 -2.99 10.91
CA ILE A 140 -20.98 -1.94 11.76
C ILE A 140 -20.38 -0.59 11.35
N GLY A 141 -21.24 0.32 10.90
CA GLY A 141 -20.92 1.72 10.68
C GLY A 141 -21.19 2.51 11.95
N ILE A 142 -20.20 3.30 12.40
CA ILE A 142 -20.34 4.18 13.57
C ILE A 142 -20.06 5.62 13.14
N VAL A 143 -20.97 6.52 13.49
CA VAL A 143 -20.77 7.97 13.35
C VAL A 143 -20.98 8.62 14.70
N THR A 144 -20.01 9.44 15.10
CA THR A 144 -20.08 10.26 16.31
C THR A 144 -20.14 11.73 15.94
N LYS A 145 -20.99 12.51 16.61
CA LYS A 145 -21.04 13.96 16.47
C LYS A 145 -21.20 14.63 17.81
N GLU A 146 -20.35 15.61 18.09
CA GLU A 146 -20.51 16.49 19.24
C GLU A 146 -21.58 17.54 18.96
N SER A 147 -22.48 17.75 19.92
CA SER A 147 -23.55 18.74 19.91
C SER A 147 -23.55 19.55 21.20
N PRO A 148 -24.24 20.70 21.28
CA PRO A 148 -24.34 21.45 22.54
C PRO A 148 -24.92 20.65 23.71
N GLN A 149 -25.68 19.58 23.44
CA GLN A 149 -26.29 18.71 24.46
C GLN A 149 -25.41 17.49 24.80
N GLY A 150 -24.25 17.34 24.16
CA GLY A 150 -23.32 16.23 24.34
C GLY A 150 -23.06 15.43 23.07
N TRP A 151 -22.62 14.19 23.24
CA TRP A 151 -22.24 13.30 22.14
C TRP A 151 -23.44 12.54 21.58
N ILE A 152 -23.60 12.61 20.26
CA ILE A 152 -24.52 11.76 19.51
C ILE A 152 -23.69 10.63 18.90
N LEU A 153 -24.07 9.40 19.24
CA LEU A 153 -23.52 8.18 18.67
C LEU A 153 -24.62 7.50 17.84
N TYR A 154 -24.36 7.27 16.56
CA TYR A 154 -25.24 6.51 15.68
C TYR A 154 -24.49 5.30 15.14
N GLY A 155 -25.08 4.11 15.33
CA GLY A 155 -24.57 2.84 14.83
C GLY A 155 -25.58 2.19 13.87
N THR A 156 -25.11 1.62 12.77
CA THR A 156 -25.95 0.89 11.80
C THR A 156 -25.23 -0.35 11.28
N ASP A 157 -26.01 -1.33 10.82
CA ASP A 157 -25.52 -2.37 9.90
C ASP A 157 -25.33 -1.73 8.50
N LEU A 158 -24.23 -2.05 7.82
CA LEU A 158 -23.77 -1.42 6.56
C LEU A 158 -24.20 -2.16 5.29
#